data_AF-A0A940AKI9-F1
#
_entry.id   AF-A0A940AKI9-F1
#
_cell.length_a   1.000
_cell.length_b   1.000
_cell.length_c   1.000
_cell.angle_alpha   90.00
_cell.angle_beta   90.00
_cell.angle_gamma   90.00
#
_symmetry.space_group_name_H-M   'P 1'
#
loop_
_entity.id
_entity.type
_entity.pdbx_description
1 polymer ?
#
loop_
_entity_poly.entity_id
_entity_poly.type
_entity_poly.pdbx_seq_one_letter_code
_entity_poly.pdbx_strand_id
1 'polypeptide(L)'
;MSRGVSDKITFKPYSQSEQWLLPPSLDELVPENHFVRIVSQTVDELRIQEIFVKYTKGGGASRYNPVMLLKILIYCYMTGTYSSRQIAKQCRENINVMWLTGSQKPDFRTINKFRSEKLKDSIEEIFVATVKLLNKKGYVSLEKYFVDGTKIESAANKYTFVWKKAVEKNEKKLDEKLRVFLNDVDEITRKENQVYGDKDFAETGDDDPVTSEDIKEAAEKINRKLAEINDLDDAESKNVKKN
;
A
#
# COMPACT_ATOMS: atom_id res chain seq x y z
N MET A 1 -46.97 0.94 -12.95
CA MET A 1 -46.76 2.33 -12.50
C MET A 1 -45.32 2.70 -12.82
N SER A 2 -45.10 3.62 -13.77
CA SER A 2 -43.75 4.08 -14.12
C SER A 2 -43.16 4.84 -12.94
N ARG A 3 -41.99 4.42 -12.43
CA ARG A 3 -41.22 5.25 -11.50
C ARG A 3 -40.81 6.51 -12.25
N GLY A 4 -41.45 7.64 -11.93
CA GLY A 4 -41.09 8.93 -12.50
C GLY A 4 -39.63 9.22 -12.21
N VAL A 5 -38.86 9.56 -13.24
CA VAL A 5 -37.47 9.98 -13.10
C VAL A 5 -37.49 11.32 -12.37
N SER A 6 -36.95 11.37 -11.15
CA SER A 6 -36.79 12.61 -10.37
C SER A 6 -35.58 13.37 -10.90
N ASP A 7 -35.79 14.62 -11.32
CA ASP A 7 -34.74 15.55 -11.77
C ASP A 7 -33.87 16.11 -10.62
N LYS A 8 -34.21 15.75 -9.37
CA LYS A 8 -33.52 16.23 -8.18
C LYS A 8 -32.32 15.34 -7.88
N ILE A 9 -31.12 15.91 -7.91
CA ILE A 9 -29.90 15.23 -7.49
C ILE A 9 -29.97 15.01 -5.96
N THR A 10 -29.99 13.76 -5.53
CA THR A 10 -29.96 13.38 -4.11
C THR A 10 -28.60 12.82 -3.74
N PHE A 11 -27.92 13.47 -2.80
CA PHE A 11 -26.65 13.00 -2.24
C PHE A 11 -26.88 12.08 -1.04
N LYS A 12 -25.90 11.21 -0.78
CA LYS A 12 -25.84 10.47 0.49
C LYS A 12 -25.51 11.44 1.63
N PRO A 13 -26.03 11.22 2.85
CA PRO A 13 -25.64 12.03 4.00
C PRO A 13 -24.12 11.93 4.22
N TYR A 14 -23.50 13.05 4.54
CA TYR A 14 -22.06 13.17 4.78
C TYR A 14 -21.84 13.76 6.17
N SER A 15 -21.34 12.96 7.09
CA SER A 15 -21.00 13.37 8.45
C SER A 15 -19.71 12.69 8.86
N GLN A 16 -18.67 13.48 9.13
CA GLN A 16 -17.38 12.95 9.60
C GLN A 16 -17.41 12.60 11.09
N SER A 17 -18.28 13.24 11.86
CA SER A 17 -18.41 13.04 13.30
C SER A 17 -19.44 11.97 13.68
N GLU A 18 -19.89 11.18 12.70
CA GLU A 18 -20.85 10.10 12.94
C GLU A 18 -20.20 8.99 13.78
N GLN A 19 -20.82 8.69 14.92
CA GLN A 19 -20.33 7.66 15.83
C GLN A 19 -20.98 6.32 15.51
N TRP A 20 -20.18 5.25 15.51
CA TRP A 20 -20.69 3.89 15.47
C TRP A 20 -21.23 3.49 16.85
N LEU A 21 -22.39 2.83 16.88
CA LEU A 21 -22.99 2.33 18.13
C LEU A 21 -22.09 1.28 18.80
N LEU A 22 -21.51 0.39 18.01
CA LEU A 22 -20.49 -0.58 18.41
C LEU A 22 -19.35 -0.55 17.37
N PRO A 23 -18.08 -0.60 17.78
CA PRO A 23 -16.98 -0.67 16.83
C PRO A 23 -17.00 -2.02 16.10
N PRO A 24 -16.96 -2.04 14.76
CA PRO A 24 -16.86 -3.27 13.98
C PRO A 24 -15.50 -3.92 14.24
N SER A 25 -15.45 -5.24 14.05
CA SER A 25 -14.18 -5.95 14.07
C SER A 25 -13.34 -5.57 12.84
N LEU A 26 -12.01 -5.64 12.94
CA LEU A 26 -11.13 -5.45 11.77
C LEU A 26 -11.43 -6.48 10.68
N ASP A 27 -11.92 -7.65 11.07
CA ASP A 27 -12.24 -8.73 10.15
C ASP A 27 -13.44 -8.38 9.26
N GLU A 28 -14.43 -7.66 9.79
CA GLU A 28 -15.58 -7.15 9.02
C GLU A 28 -15.19 -6.04 8.05
N LEU A 29 -14.17 -5.24 8.39
CA LEU A 29 -13.71 -4.13 7.55
C LEU A 29 -12.88 -4.58 6.34
N VAL A 30 -12.32 -5.79 6.39
CA VAL A 30 -11.47 -6.34 5.34
C VAL A 30 -12.22 -7.44 4.58
N PRO A 31 -12.53 -7.25 3.28
CA PRO A 31 -13.24 -8.26 2.49
C PRO A 31 -12.54 -9.63 2.48
N GLU A 32 -13.29 -10.72 2.43
CA GLU A 32 -12.75 -12.09 2.43
C GLU A 32 -11.83 -12.38 1.22
N ASN A 33 -12.16 -11.79 0.07
CA ASN A 33 -11.38 -11.94 -1.17
C ASN A 33 -10.26 -10.90 -1.30
N HIS A 34 -9.99 -10.13 -0.24
CA HIS A 34 -8.97 -9.10 -0.30
C HIS A 34 -7.56 -9.71 -0.32
N PHE A 35 -6.68 -9.10 -1.13
CA PHE A 35 -5.30 -9.54 -1.32
C PHE A 35 -4.50 -9.73 -0.01
N VAL A 36 -4.79 -8.93 1.01
CA VAL A 36 -4.16 -9.02 2.32
C VAL A 36 -4.33 -10.39 2.99
N ARG A 37 -5.49 -11.04 2.82
CA ARG A 37 -5.78 -12.35 3.40
C ARG A 37 -4.98 -13.44 2.72
N ILE A 38 -4.82 -13.34 1.40
CA ILE A 38 -4.02 -14.26 0.60
C ILE A 38 -2.55 -14.17 1.00
N VAL A 39 -2.03 -12.96 1.21
CA VAL A 39 -0.66 -12.76 1.71
C VAL A 39 -0.52 -13.36 3.11
N SER A 40 -1.47 -13.12 4.02
CA SER A 40 -1.44 -13.71 5.35
C SER A 40 -1.38 -15.25 5.29
N GLN A 41 -2.29 -15.87 4.53
CA GLN A 41 -2.35 -17.32 4.37
C GLN A 41 -1.06 -17.88 3.77
N THR A 42 -0.51 -17.21 2.76
CA THR A 42 0.75 -17.60 2.13
C THR A 42 1.88 -17.63 3.13
N VAL A 43 1.97 -16.61 3.98
CA VAL A 43 3.01 -16.54 5.01
C VAL A 43 2.77 -17.58 6.11
N ASP A 44 1.52 -17.86 6.47
CA ASP A 44 1.18 -18.90 7.45
C ASP A 44 1.56 -20.32 6.97
N GLU A 45 1.56 -20.57 5.66
CA GLU A 45 2.03 -21.84 5.07
C GLU A 45 3.57 -21.98 5.06
N LEU A 46 4.33 -20.88 5.22
CA LEU A 46 5.78 -20.92 5.25
C LEU A 46 6.28 -21.52 6.58
N ARG A 47 7.32 -22.36 6.52
CA ARG A 47 8.00 -22.89 7.71
C ARG A 47 8.89 -21.82 8.36
N ILE A 48 8.29 -20.91 9.13
CA ILE A 48 8.95 -19.74 9.73
C ILE A 48 9.75 -20.08 11.01
N GLN A 49 9.81 -21.35 11.41
CA GLN A 49 10.48 -21.79 12.65
C GLN A 49 11.95 -21.34 12.73
N GLU A 50 12.64 -21.27 11.60
CA GLU A 50 14.03 -20.81 11.50
C GLU A 50 14.22 -19.34 11.92
N ILE A 51 13.22 -18.49 11.72
CA ILE A 51 13.27 -17.08 12.13
C ILE A 51 13.28 -16.98 13.66
N PHE A 52 12.54 -17.85 14.35
CA PHE A 52 12.46 -17.86 15.82
C PHE A 52 13.79 -18.24 16.48
N VAL A 53 14.63 -19.05 15.81
CA VAL A 53 15.96 -19.44 16.32
C VAL A 53 16.87 -18.23 16.55
N LYS A 54 16.69 -17.15 15.77
CA LYS A 54 17.46 -15.89 15.93
C LYS A 54 17.07 -15.08 17.18
N TYR A 55 16.09 -15.54 17.96
CA TYR A 55 15.61 -14.95 19.21
C TYR A 55 16.06 -15.78 20.41
N THR A 56 17.37 -15.78 20.68
CA THR A 56 17.98 -16.62 21.73
C THR A 56 17.95 -16.02 23.14
N LYS A 57 17.85 -14.69 23.27
CA LYS A 57 17.91 -13.99 24.57
C LYS A 57 16.54 -13.50 25.03
N GLY A 58 16.12 -13.93 26.23
CA GLY A 58 14.96 -13.38 26.93
C GLY A 58 15.25 -12.04 27.62
N GLY A 59 14.19 -11.40 28.17
CA GLY A 59 14.26 -10.18 28.97
C GLY A 59 13.88 -8.88 28.25
N GLY A 60 13.42 -7.89 29.03
CA GLY A 60 12.96 -6.58 28.56
C GLY A 60 11.48 -6.54 28.18
N ALA A 61 11.10 -5.54 27.38
CA ALA A 61 9.73 -5.40 26.87
C ALA A 61 9.36 -6.56 25.92
N SER A 62 8.06 -6.92 25.93
CA SER A 62 7.50 -7.93 25.03
C SER A 62 7.80 -7.59 23.57
N ARG A 63 8.17 -8.61 22.80
CA ARG A 63 8.53 -8.45 21.38
C ARG A 63 7.33 -8.68 20.49
N TYR A 64 7.32 -8.00 19.35
CA TYR A 64 6.40 -8.28 18.28
C TYR A 64 6.63 -9.68 17.70
N ASN A 65 5.55 -10.31 17.25
CA ASN A 65 5.62 -11.64 16.64
C ASN A 65 6.38 -11.56 15.30
N PRO A 66 7.45 -12.36 15.08
CA PRO A 66 8.20 -12.36 13.83
C PRO A 66 7.35 -12.68 12.59
N VAL A 67 6.33 -13.53 12.74
CA VAL A 67 5.38 -13.87 11.66
C VAL A 67 4.57 -12.64 11.25
N MET A 68 4.11 -11.87 12.24
CA MET A 68 3.37 -10.63 12.00
C MET A 68 4.25 -9.61 11.27
N LEU A 69 5.49 -9.42 11.71
CA LEU A 69 6.44 -8.51 11.04
C LEU A 69 6.75 -8.94 9.60
N LEU A 70 6.85 -10.25 9.34
CA LEU A 70 7.06 -10.78 8.01
C LEU A 70 5.83 -10.54 7.10
N LYS A 71 4.62 -10.78 7.62
CA LYS A 71 3.36 -10.51 6.89
C LYS A 71 3.25 -9.07 6.43
N ILE A 72 3.52 -8.12 7.33
CA ILE A 72 3.48 -6.69 7.01
C ILE A 72 4.54 -6.36 5.96
N LEU A 73 5.77 -6.84 6.14
CA LEU A 73 6.87 -6.52 5.24
C LEU A 73 6.59 -7.02 3.81
N ILE A 74 6.11 -8.25 3.66
CA ILE A 74 5.72 -8.80 2.36
C ILE A 74 4.56 -8.01 1.77
N TYR A 75 3.49 -7.79 2.53
CA TYR A 75 2.33 -7.06 2.03
C TYR A 75 2.68 -5.64 1.57
N CYS A 76 3.46 -4.90 2.36
CA CYS A 76 3.91 -3.56 2.02
C CYS A 76 4.80 -3.56 0.78
N TYR A 77 5.72 -4.53 0.63
CA TYR A 77 6.54 -4.61 -0.58
C TYR A 77 5.70 -4.93 -1.82
N MET A 78 4.69 -5.78 -1.69
CA MET A 78 3.79 -6.09 -2.80
C MET A 78 2.87 -4.93 -3.18
N THR A 79 2.59 -4.03 -2.25
CA THR A 79 1.79 -2.82 -2.47
C THR A 79 2.64 -1.58 -2.82
N GLY A 80 3.96 -1.74 -2.96
CA GLY A 80 4.86 -0.67 -3.39
C GLY A 80 5.38 0.23 -2.26
N THR A 81 5.17 -0.15 -1.00
CA THR A 81 5.64 0.59 0.19
C THR A 81 6.88 -0.07 0.76
N TYR A 82 8.04 0.57 0.59
CA TYR A 82 9.34 -0.05 0.91
C TYR A 82 10.04 0.56 2.12
N SER A 83 9.78 1.83 2.39
CA SER A 83 10.34 2.56 3.53
C SER A 83 9.82 1.98 4.84
N SER A 84 10.72 1.73 5.80
CA SER A 84 10.33 1.28 7.14
C SER A 84 9.45 2.31 7.87
N ARG A 85 9.62 3.61 7.59
CA ARG A 85 8.80 4.70 8.14
C ARG A 85 7.41 4.71 7.52
N GLN A 86 7.34 4.54 6.20
CA GLN A 86 6.04 4.41 5.52
C GLN A 86 5.30 3.16 6.00
N ILE A 87 5.99 2.03 6.21
CA ILE A 87 5.38 0.82 6.76
C ILE A 87 4.84 1.06 8.17
N ALA A 88 5.58 1.76 9.03
CA ALA A 88 5.12 2.14 10.36
C ALA A 88 3.86 3.02 10.29
N LYS A 89 3.85 4.01 9.39
CA LYS A 89 2.67 4.84 9.09
C LYS A 89 1.47 4.01 8.61
N GLN A 90 1.69 3.04 7.71
CA GLN A 90 0.63 2.14 7.26
C GLN A 90 0.05 1.31 8.42
N CYS A 91 0.86 0.91 9.40
CA CYS A 91 0.35 0.22 10.60
C CYS A 91 -0.55 1.12 11.47
N ARG A 92 -0.46 2.46 11.33
CA ARG A 92 -1.26 3.45 12.07
C ARG A 92 -2.52 3.89 11.34
N GLU A 93 -2.54 3.83 10.00
CA GLU A 93 -3.61 4.42 9.19
C GLU A 93 -4.38 3.40 8.34
N ASN A 94 -3.73 2.32 7.88
CA ASN A 94 -4.31 1.42 6.90
C ASN A 94 -4.97 0.21 7.56
N ILE A 95 -6.28 0.11 7.41
CA ILE A 95 -7.12 -0.97 7.96
C ILE A 95 -6.60 -2.37 7.57
N ASN A 96 -6.10 -2.55 6.33
CA ASN A 96 -5.58 -3.84 5.88
C ASN A 96 -4.31 -4.23 6.65
N VAL A 97 -3.43 -3.26 6.89
CA VAL A 97 -2.20 -3.49 7.65
C VAL A 97 -2.51 -3.65 9.13
N MET A 98 -3.46 -2.90 9.67
CA MET A 98 -3.99 -3.08 11.03
C MET A 98 -4.56 -4.48 11.24
N TRP A 99 -5.26 -5.04 10.25
CA TRP A 99 -5.75 -6.42 10.30
C TRP A 99 -4.60 -7.42 10.37
N LEU A 100 -3.54 -7.24 9.58
CA LEU A 100 -2.33 -8.09 9.66
C LEU A 100 -1.61 -7.98 11.00
N THR A 101 -1.58 -6.78 11.60
CA THR A 101 -0.89 -6.53 12.86
C THR A 101 -1.75 -6.84 14.10
N GLY A 102 -3.05 -7.04 13.92
CA GLY A 102 -4.01 -7.08 15.03
C GLY A 102 -4.02 -5.77 15.82
N SER A 103 -4.00 -4.62 15.12
CA SER A 103 -3.88 -3.26 15.70
C SER A 103 -2.59 -2.95 16.45
N GLN A 104 -1.59 -3.83 16.37
CA GLN A 104 -0.26 -3.54 16.91
C GLN A 104 0.46 -2.51 16.01
N LYS A 105 1.20 -1.59 16.63
CA LYS A 105 1.85 -0.45 15.94
C LYS A 105 3.38 -0.55 16.11
N PRO A 106 4.05 -1.44 15.36
CA PRO A 106 5.51 -1.53 15.41
C PRO A 106 6.14 -0.23 14.88
N ASP A 107 7.14 0.25 15.60
CA ASP A 107 7.91 1.44 15.19
C ASP A 107 8.81 1.14 13.98
N PHE A 108 9.17 2.18 13.22
CA PHE A 108 10.04 2.07 12.05
C PHE A 108 11.38 1.42 12.41
N ARG A 109 11.91 1.68 13.62
CA ARG A 109 13.15 1.06 14.12
C ARG A 109 13.00 -0.44 14.29
N THR A 110 11.85 -0.89 14.80
CA THR A 110 11.54 -2.31 14.98
C THR A 110 11.50 -3.02 13.63
N ILE A 111 10.80 -2.43 12.66
CA ILE A 111 10.67 -2.95 11.30
C ILE A 111 12.04 -3.01 10.62
N ASN A 112 12.80 -1.91 10.68
CA ASN A 112 14.11 -1.85 10.06
C ASN A 112 15.09 -2.84 10.70
N LYS A 113 15.08 -2.97 12.03
CA LYS A 113 15.92 -3.94 12.75
C LYS A 113 15.57 -5.39 12.39
N PHE A 114 14.28 -5.70 12.29
CA PHE A 114 13.83 -7.01 11.85
C PHE A 114 14.33 -7.33 10.44
N ARG A 115 14.21 -6.37 9.52
CA ARG A 115 14.68 -6.48 8.15
C ARG A 115 16.19 -6.63 8.04
N SER A 116 16.96 -5.73 8.66
CA SER A 116 18.41 -5.60 8.45
C SER A 116 19.26 -6.55 9.29
N GLU A 117 18.77 -6.99 10.46
CA GLU A 117 19.52 -7.90 11.33
C GLU A 117 18.98 -9.33 11.29
N LYS A 118 17.65 -9.50 11.40
CA LYS A 118 17.05 -10.83 11.57
C LYS A 118 16.78 -11.51 10.24
N LEU A 119 16.33 -10.76 9.24
CA LEU A 119 15.96 -11.29 7.95
C LEU A 119 17.02 -11.14 6.86
N LYS A 120 18.17 -10.51 7.15
CA LYS A 120 19.20 -10.16 6.16
C LYS A 120 19.53 -11.27 5.16
N ASP A 121 19.75 -12.49 5.64
CA ASP A 121 20.19 -13.60 4.78
C ASP A 121 19.04 -14.35 4.11
N SER A 122 17.80 -14.16 4.58
CA SER A 122 16.64 -14.97 4.18
C SER A 122 15.55 -14.15 3.50
N ILE A 123 15.61 -12.82 3.57
CA ILE A 123 14.57 -11.92 3.05
C ILE A 123 14.40 -12.07 1.55
N GLU A 124 15.50 -12.19 0.81
CA GLU A 124 15.49 -12.34 -0.63
C GLU A 124 14.78 -13.64 -1.02
N GLU A 125 15.21 -14.76 -0.43
CA GLU A 125 14.64 -16.07 -0.74
C GLU A 125 13.15 -16.14 -0.39
N ILE A 126 12.77 -15.64 0.79
CA ILE A 126 11.37 -15.62 1.24
C ILE A 126 10.53 -14.73 0.31
N PHE A 127 11.03 -13.56 -0.05
CA PHE A 127 10.30 -12.63 -0.91
C PHE A 127 10.13 -13.19 -2.32
N VAL A 128 11.21 -13.71 -2.92
CA VAL A 128 11.18 -14.35 -4.25
C VAL A 128 10.22 -15.55 -4.24
N ALA A 129 10.30 -16.42 -3.24
CA ALA A 129 9.42 -17.57 -3.11
C ALA A 129 7.94 -17.16 -3.00
N THR A 130 7.66 -16.13 -2.21
CA THR A 130 6.29 -15.61 -2.02
C THR A 130 5.74 -15.03 -3.32
N VAL A 131 6.53 -14.21 -4.03
CA VAL A 131 6.13 -13.64 -5.32
C VAL A 131 5.90 -14.74 -6.36
N LYS A 132 6.79 -15.76 -6.43
CA LYS A 132 6.63 -16.90 -7.33
C LYS A 132 5.35 -17.70 -7.03
N LEU A 133 5.03 -17.93 -5.76
CA LEU A 133 3.81 -18.63 -5.36
C LEU A 133 2.55 -17.85 -5.78
N LEU A 134 2.53 -16.55 -5.53
CA LEU A 134 1.39 -15.70 -5.84
C LEU A 134 1.21 -15.52 -7.34
N ASN A 135 2.29 -15.42 -8.11
CA ASN A 135 2.26 -15.44 -9.57
C ASN A 135 1.71 -16.79 -10.10
N LYS A 136 2.16 -17.92 -9.55
CA LYS A 136 1.67 -19.25 -9.94
C LYS A 136 0.18 -19.44 -9.64
N LYS A 137 -0.33 -18.86 -8.56
CA LYS A 137 -1.76 -18.87 -8.20
C LYS A 137 -2.57 -17.82 -8.97
N GLY A 138 -1.93 -16.98 -9.81
CA GLY A 138 -2.61 -15.96 -10.62
C GLY A 138 -3.01 -14.69 -9.88
N TYR A 139 -2.54 -14.50 -8.64
CA TYR A 139 -2.84 -13.32 -7.82
C TYR A 139 -1.96 -12.11 -8.14
N VAL A 140 -0.80 -12.35 -8.75
CA VAL A 140 0.14 -11.30 -9.16
C VAL A 140 0.43 -11.50 -10.64
N SER A 141 0.17 -10.46 -11.44
CA SER A 141 0.67 -10.44 -12.81
C SER A 141 2.07 -9.83 -12.83
N LEU A 142 3.05 -10.59 -13.32
CA LEU A 142 4.40 -10.07 -13.59
C LEU A 142 4.51 -9.42 -14.98
N GLU A 143 3.40 -9.31 -15.71
CA GLU A 143 3.35 -8.59 -16.97
C GLU A 143 3.42 -7.09 -16.70
N LYS A 144 4.33 -6.41 -17.40
CA LYS A 144 4.54 -4.97 -17.27
C LYS A 144 3.24 -4.22 -17.58
N TYR A 145 2.62 -3.61 -16.59
CA TYR A 145 1.51 -2.69 -16.80
C TYR A 145 2.08 -1.29 -17.10
N PHE A 146 2.05 -0.90 -18.37
CA PHE A 146 2.21 0.50 -18.78
C PHE A 146 0.87 0.99 -19.31
N VAL A 147 0.32 2.03 -18.69
CA VAL A 147 -0.77 2.85 -19.24
C VAL A 147 -0.34 4.28 -18.96
N ASP A 148 0.03 5.06 -19.97
CA ASP A 148 -0.94 5.78 -20.80
C ASP A 148 -0.43 5.95 -22.26
N GLY A 149 -1.32 5.77 -23.24
CA GLY A 149 -1.10 6.13 -24.65
C GLY A 149 -0.68 5.06 -25.67
N THR A 150 -0.55 3.76 -25.33
CA THR A 150 -0.10 2.74 -26.31
C THR A 150 -1.23 1.87 -26.84
N LYS A 151 -1.40 1.83 -28.17
CA LYS A 151 -2.30 0.91 -28.87
C LYS A 151 -1.77 -0.53 -28.69
N ILE A 152 -2.43 -1.33 -27.86
CA ILE A 152 -2.06 -2.72 -27.63
C ILE A 152 -2.55 -3.55 -28.83
N GLU A 153 -1.63 -4.01 -29.67
CA GLU A 153 -1.95 -5.05 -30.63
C GLU A 153 -2.19 -6.36 -29.86
N SER A 154 -3.36 -6.97 -30.07
CA SER A 154 -3.72 -8.25 -29.48
C SER A 154 -2.72 -9.31 -29.89
N ALA A 155 -1.85 -9.73 -28.97
CA ALA A 155 -0.98 -10.88 -29.16
C ALA A 155 -1.80 -12.18 -29.11
N ALA A 156 -2.64 -12.43 -30.12
CA ALA A 156 -3.33 -13.69 -30.33
C ALA A 156 -2.37 -14.66 -31.04
N ASN A 157 -1.36 -15.16 -30.33
CA ASN A 157 -0.48 -16.16 -30.89
C ASN A 157 -1.21 -17.52 -30.94
N LYS A 158 -1.42 -18.04 -32.15
CA LYS A 158 -2.14 -19.30 -32.42
C LYS A 158 -1.44 -20.54 -31.83
N TYR A 159 -0.21 -20.37 -31.35
CA TYR A 159 0.61 -21.41 -30.74
C TYR A 159 1.07 -20.98 -29.33
N THR A 160 0.44 -21.54 -28.30
CA THR A 160 0.76 -21.33 -26.88
C THR A 160 1.97 -22.18 -26.41
N PHE A 161 2.91 -22.48 -27.30
CA PHE A 161 4.07 -23.30 -26.96
C PHE A 161 5.24 -22.41 -26.59
N VAL A 162 5.58 -22.41 -25.29
CA VAL A 162 6.73 -21.71 -24.74
C VAL A 162 7.90 -22.67 -24.64
N TRP A 163 9.05 -22.29 -25.18
CA TRP A 163 10.26 -23.10 -25.10
C TRP A 163 10.77 -23.16 -23.66
N LYS A 164 11.01 -24.38 -23.14
CA LYS A 164 11.56 -24.59 -21.78
C LYS A 164 12.79 -23.73 -21.49
N LYS A 165 13.75 -23.67 -22.41
CA LYS A 165 14.96 -22.82 -22.28
C LYS A 165 14.65 -21.33 -22.17
N ALA A 166 13.60 -20.86 -22.83
CA ALA A 166 13.18 -19.45 -22.75
C ALA A 166 12.51 -19.16 -21.40
N VAL A 167 11.70 -20.08 -20.88
CA VAL A 167 11.11 -20.00 -19.54
C VAL A 167 12.20 -19.96 -18.47
N GLU A 168 13.15 -20.90 -18.50
CA GLU A 168 14.28 -20.94 -17.56
C GLU A 168 15.13 -19.66 -17.61
N LYS A 169 15.36 -19.10 -18.81
CA LYS A 169 16.08 -17.84 -18.97
C LYS A 169 15.31 -16.66 -18.37
N ASN A 170 14.00 -16.61 -18.57
CA ASN A 170 13.17 -15.53 -18.03
C ASN A 170 13.01 -15.63 -16.51
N GLU A 171 12.95 -16.85 -15.96
CA GLU A 171 12.93 -17.06 -14.52
C GLU A 171 14.22 -16.53 -13.87
N LYS A 172 15.39 -16.86 -14.42
CA LYS A 172 16.67 -16.31 -13.92
C LYS A 172 16.72 -14.79 -13.97
N LYS A 173 16.21 -14.18 -15.05
CA LYS A 173 16.11 -12.72 -15.17
C LYS A 173 15.16 -12.11 -14.13
N LEU A 174 14.10 -12.81 -13.75
CA LEU A 174 13.18 -12.35 -12.71
C LEU A 174 13.89 -12.35 -11.36
N ASP A 175 14.62 -13.41 -11.04
CA ASP A 175 15.39 -13.52 -9.80
C ASP A 175 16.45 -12.40 -9.72
N GLU A 176 17.17 -12.13 -10.81
CA GLU A 176 18.12 -11.00 -10.89
C GLU A 176 17.44 -9.64 -10.66
N LYS A 177 16.26 -9.41 -11.23
CA LYS A 177 15.52 -8.15 -11.02
C LYS A 177 15.05 -7.99 -9.58
N LEU A 178 14.57 -9.08 -8.96
CA LEU A 178 14.15 -9.06 -7.56
C LEU A 178 15.32 -8.73 -6.63
N ARG A 179 16.52 -9.23 -6.93
CA ARG A 179 17.77 -8.86 -6.22
C ARG A 179 18.09 -7.39 -6.33
N VAL A 180 18.10 -6.85 -7.56
CA VAL A 180 18.35 -5.42 -7.79
C VAL A 180 17.33 -4.58 -7.04
N PHE A 181 16.06 -4.95 -7.13
CA PHE A 181 14.98 -4.29 -6.42
C PHE A 181 15.19 -4.25 -4.90
N LEU A 182 15.60 -5.35 -4.26
CA LEU A 182 15.89 -5.35 -2.82
C LEU A 182 17.07 -4.44 -2.45
N ASN A 183 18.09 -4.35 -3.31
CA ASN A 183 19.18 -3.39 -3.13
C ASN A 183 18.68 -1.93 -3.24
N ASP A 184 17.76 -1.65 -4.16
CA ASP A 184 17.15 -0.32 -4.29
C ASP A 184 16.37 0.06 -3.02
N VAL A 185 15.68 -0.90 -2.39
CA VAL A 185 15.01 -0.68 -1.10
C VAL A 185 16.00 -0.32 0.02
N ASP A 186 17.18 -0.93 0.03
CA ASP A 186 18.25 -0.56 0.95
C ASP A 186 18.78 0.86 0.70
N GLU A 187 18.92 1.26 -0.56
CA GLU A 187 19.31 2.63 -0.90
C GLU A 187 18.26 3.66 -0.49
N ILE A 188 16.97 3.38 -0.71
CA ILE A 188 15.86 4.22 -0.26
C ILE A 188 15.96 4.43 1.26
N THR A 189 16.12 3.33 2.00
CA THR A 189 16.25 3.39 3.46
C THR A 189 17.46 4.24 3.88
N ARG A 190 18.59 4.12 3.19
CA ARG A 190 19.80 4.92 3.47
C ARG A 190 19.55 6.41 3.22
N LYS A 191 18.94 6.77 2.10
CA LYS A 191 18.60 8.16 1.76
C LYS A 191 17.63 8.76 2.77
N GLU A 192 16.61 8.02 3.17
CA GLU A 192 15.67 8.48 4.20
C GLU A 192 16.35 8.69 5.55
N ASN A 193 17.26 7.81 5.95
CA ASN A 193 18.02 8.01 7.19
C ASN A 193 18.93 9.25 7.14
N GLN A 194 19.42 9.65 5.96
CA GLN A 194 20.17 10.90 5.81
C GLN A 194 19.28 12.14 5.98
N VAL A 195 18.03 12.07 5.54
CA VAL A 195 17.09 13.20 5.60
C VAL A 195 16.46 13.33 6.99
N TYR A 196 15.94 12.23 7.53
CA TYR A 196 15.13 12.25 8.76
C TYR A 196 15.94 11.87 10.02
N GLY A 197 17.14 11.31 9.85
CA GLY A 197 17.96 10.83 10.95
C GLY A 197 17.20 9.85 11.82
N ASP A 198 17.02 10.22 13.09
CA ASP A 198 16.38 9.38 14.11
C ASP A 198 14.88 9.68 14.33
N LYS A 199 14.33 10.70 13.65
CA LYS A 199 12.92 11.13 13.77
C LYS A 199 12.02 10.38 12.79
N ASP A 200 10.81 10.00 13.21
CA ASP A 200 9.77 9.46 12.32
C ASP A 200 9.14 10.56 11.45
N PHE A 201 8.27 10.19 10.52
CA PHE A 201 7.50 11.18 9.76
C PHE A 201 6.68 12.07 10.70
N ALA A 202 6.64 13.37 10.40
CA ALA A 202 5.74 14.30 11.05
C ALA A 202 4.30 13.96 10.65
N GLU A 203 3.58 13.29 11.54
CA GLU A 203 2.17 12.93 11.35
C GLU A 203 1.24 13.95 12.01
N THR A 204 1.70 14.58 13.09
CA THR A 204 1.03 15.69 13.75
C THR A 204 1.71 17.00 13.40
N GLY A 205 0.92 18.06 13.24
CA GLY A 205 1.42 19.43 13.00
C GLY A 205 2.01 20.08 14.25
N ASP A 206 2.52 19.31 15.22
CA ASP A 206 3.03 19.84 16.48
C ASP A 206 4.30 20.69 16.27
N ASP A 207 5.06 20.41 15.21
CA ASP A 207 6.27 21.16 14.84
C ASP A 207 5.97 22.49 14.12
N ASP A 208 4.81 22.61 13.45
CA ASP A 208 4.33 23.83 12.78
C ASP A 208 2.79 23.83 12.69
N PRO A 209 2.10 24.29 13.75
CA PRO A 209 0.66 24.12 13.86
C PRO A 209 -0.08 25.10 12.95
N VAL A 210 -0.75 24.56 11.93
CA VAL A 210 -1.68 25.34 11.10
C VAL A 210 -2.83 25.82 11.98
N THR A 211 -3.00 27.14 12.10
CA THR A 211 -4.04 27.71 12.94
C THR A 211 -5.40 27.71 12.22
N SER A 212 -6.47 27.83 13.00
CA SER A 212 -7.82 27.96 12.44
C SER A 212 -8.00 29.23 11.59
N GLU A 213 -7.16 30.25 11.79
CA GLU A 213 -7.16 31.50 11.03
C GLU A 213 -6.53 31.31 9.65
N ASP A 214 -5.39 30.62 9.58
CA ASP A 214 -4.70 30.28 8.32
C ASP A 214 -5.61 29.48 7.37
N ILE A 215 -6.37 28.52 7.94
CA ILE A 215 -7.33 27.70 7.18
C ILE A 215 -8.45 28.57 6.61
N LYS A 216 -8.96 29.53 7.38
CA LYS A 216 -10.03 30.44 6.91
C LYS A 216 -9.52 31.32 5.78
N GLU A 217 -8.33 31.89 5.91
CA GLU A 217 -7.74 32.74 4.87
C GLU A 217 -7.50 31.94 3.58
N ALA A 218 -6.97 30.73 3.68
CA ALA A 218 -6.80 29.83 2.54
C ALA A 218 -8.14 29.45 1.90
N ALA A 219 -9.17 29.16 2.71
CA ALA A 219 -10.50 28.83 2.23
C ALA A 219 -11.15 30.01 1.49
N GLU A 220 -11.01 31.24 1.99
CA GLU A 220 -11.51 32.43 1.28
C GLU A 220 -10.87 32.59 -0.10
N LYS A 221 -9.54 32.40 -0.20
CA LYS A 221 -8.83 32.46 -1.49
C LYS A 221 -9.32 31.38 -2.46
N ILE A 222 -9.54 30.15 -1.98
CA ILE A 222 -10.06 29.05 -2.79
C ILE A 222 -11.50 29.35 -3.24
N ASN A 223 -12.35 29.84 -2.34
CA ASN A 223 -13.74 30.17 -2.65
C ASN A 223 -13.86 31.27 -3.71
N ARG A 224 -12.99 32.30 -3.67
CA ARG A 224 -12.94 33.32 -4.73
C ARG A 224 -12.62 32.72 -6.10
N LYS A 225 -11.62 31.83 -6.18
CA LYS A 225 -11.26 31.13 -7.43
C LYS A 225 -12.38 30.22 -7.93
N LEU A 226 -13.08 29.52 -7.03
CA LEU A 226 -14.22 28.67 -7.40
C LEU A 226 -15.38 29.49 -7.96
N ALA A 227 -15.63 30.69 -7.44
CA ALA A 227 -16.65 31.59 -7.98
C ALA A 227 -16.31 32.06 -9.40
N GLU A 228 -15.06 32.45 -9.64
CA GLU A 228 -14.59 32.85 -10.97
C GLU A 228 -14.75 31.72 -12.02
N ILE A 229 -14.54 30.46 -11.64
CA ILE A 229 -14.73 29.30 -12.53
C ILE A 229 -16.21 29.09 -12.86
N ASN A 230 -17.10 29.16 -11.86
CA ASN A 230 -18.54 28.98 -12.09
C ASN A 230 -19.12 30.08 -12.99
N ASP A 231 -18.65 31.32 -12.82
CA ASP A 231 -19.08 32.45 -13.66
C ASP A 231 -18.65 32.29 -15.14
N LEU A 232 -17.52 31.61 -15.38
CA LEU A 232 -17.05 31.27 -16.74
C LEU A 232 -17.88 30.14 -17.37
N ASP A 233 -18.20 29.09 -16.61
CA ASP A 233 -19.05 27.98 -17.08
C ASP A 233 -20.49 28.46 -17.40
N ASP A 234 -21.01 29.41 -16.62
CA ASP A 234 -22.30 30.07 -16.88
C ASP A 234 -22.27 30.97 -18.14
N ALA A 235 -21.11 31.52 -18.50
CA ALA A 235 -20.93 32.31 -19.72
C ALA A 235 -20.79 31.41 -20.97
N GLU A 236 -20.10 30.27 -20.85
CA GLU A 236 -19.98 29.29 -21.94
C GLU A 236 -21.30 28.57 -22.22
N SER A 237 -22.03 28.14 -21.18
CA SER A 237 -23.35 27.49 -21.34
C SER A 237 -24.42 28.39 -21.97
N LYS A 238 -24.30 29.72 -21.80
CA LYS A 238 -25.15 30.72 -22.49
C LYS A 238 -24.76 30.94 -23.95
N ASN A 239 -23.48 30.78 -24.32
CA ASN A 239 -23.02 30.88 -25.71
C ASN A 239 -23.39 29.64 -26.54
N VAL A 240 -23.38 28.44 -25.95
CA VAL A 240 -23.77 27.19 -26.65
C VAL A 240 -25.27 27.15 -26.99
N LYS A 241 -26.14 27.81 -26.20
CA LYS A 241 -27.59 27.91 -26.49
C LYS A 241 -27.95 28.96 -27.56
N LYS A 242 -26.99 29.75 -28.03
CA LYS A 242 -27.21 30.85 -28.99
C LYS A 242 -26.81 30.53 -30.44
N ASN A 243 -26.25 29.34 -30.69
CA ASN A 243 -25.93 28.83 -32.03
C ASN A 243 -26.88 27.71 -32.44
#